data_AF-A0A0H5Q3N2-F1
#
_entry.id   AF-A0A0H5Q3N2-F1
#
_cell.length_a   1.000
_cell.length_b   1.000
_cell.length_c   1.000
_cell.angle_alpha   90.00
_cell.angle_beta   90.00
_cell.angle_gamma   90.00
#
_symmetry.space_group_name_H-M   'P 1'
#
loop_
_entity.id
_entity.type
_entity.pdbx_description
1 polymer ?
#
loop_
_entity_poly.entity_id
_entity_poly.type
_entity_poly.pdbx_seq_one_letter_code
_entity_poly.pdbx_strand_id
1 'polypeptide(L)'
;MAAKPYAYNRLVLGGKAAFSGTWSIGLAVISDAAISPAALTTWLDGIAPDVSTSFSDSTDGWGLMAAGGTTLDALTAYHYPAGSDSATDMGQHTYGTPVAGGGAGNAPTLVACCVSLLTALPGRHGRGRSYVPGDGATFTNHQFSAALVTGVANGMRDLIDHINGSSIAGESATVVVGAAIATPPPILRVRVDSLPDVQHRRANKEVATTVHTSTV
;
A
#
# COMPACT_ATOMS: atom_id res chain seq x y z
N MET A 1 12.62 -8.93 -12.86
CA MET A 1 13.15 -7.78 -12.10
C MET A 1 14.63 -8.05 -11.94
N ALA A 2 15.54 -7.09 -12.12
CA ALA A 2 16.95 -7.37 -11.87
C ALA A 2 17.15 -7.80 -10.41
N ALA A 3 17.99 -8.81 -10.18
CA ALA A 3 18.38 -9.23 -8.85
C ALA A 3 18.94 -8.03 -8.07
N LYS A 4 18.49 -7.88 -6.82
CA LYS A 4 18.94 -6.79 -5.95
C LYS A 4 20.13 -7.26 -5.13
N PRO A 5 21.16 -6.43 -4.92
CA PRO A 5 22.35 -6.82 -4.16
C PRO A 5 22.14 -6.90 -2.63
N TYR A 6 20.91 -6.71 -2.15
CA TYR A 6 20.54 -6.72 -0.74
C TYR A 6 19.30 -7.61 -0.53
N ALA A 7 19.17 -8.17 0.67
CA ALA A 7 17.97 -8.87 1.09
C ALA A 7 16.88 -7.87 1.46
N TYR A 8 15.61 -8.19 1.18
CA TYR A 8 14.49 -7.36 1.58
C TYR A 8 13.21 -8.16 1.71
N ASN A 9 12.29 -7.66 2.51
CA ASN A 9 10.92 -8.13 2.60
C ASN A 9 10.01 -7.19 1.83
N ARG A 10 9.16 -7.73 0.97
CA ARG A 10 8.10 -6.97 0.32
C ARG A 10 6.82 -7.13 1.14
N LEU A 11 6.45 -6.09 1.87
CA LEU A 11 5.15 -5.97 2.53
C LEU A 11 4.09 -5.60 1.49
N VAL A 12 2.96 -6.30 1.52
CA VAL A 12 1.80 -6.06 0.68
C VAL A 12 0.58 -5.96 1.57
N LEU A 13 -0.03 -4.77 1.61
CA LEU A 13 -1.37 -4.56 2.15
C LEU A 13 -2.34 -4.84 1.02
N GLY A 14 -3.40 -5.61 1.25
CA GLY A 14 -4.36 -5.90 0.19
C GLY A 14 -5.74 -6.31 0.68
N GLY A 15 -6.70 -6.15 -0.22
CA GLY A 15 -8.07 -6.60 -0.01
C GLY A 15 -8.95 -6.29 -1.20
N LYS A 16 -10.25 -6.11 -0.94
CA LYS A 16 -11.28 -5.92 -1.97
C LYS A 16 -11.68 -4.47 -2.10
N ALA A 17 -12.03 -4.04 -3.31
CA ALA A 17 -12.69 -2.74 -3.53
C ALA A 17 -14.22 -2.92 -3.51
N ALA A 18 -14.95 -1.86 -3.15
CA ALA A 18 -16.36 -1.90 -2.75
C ALA A 18 -17.36 -2.55 -3.72
N PHE A 19 -17.03 -2.63 -5.01
CA PHE A 19 -17.97 -3.09 -6.04
C PHE A 19 -17.43 -4.22 -6.91
N SER A 20 -16.11 -4.35 -7.04
CA SER A 20 -15.41 -5.51 -7.60
C SER A 20 -13.90 -5.29 -7.55
N GLY A 21 -13.13 -6.36 -7.71
CA GLY A 21 -11.68 -6.27 -7.87
C GLY A 21 -10.89 -6.26 -6.56
N THR A 22 -9.58 -6.19 -6.71
CA THR A 22 -8.63 -6.17 -5.60
C THR A 22 -7.76 -4.93 -5.66
N TRP A 23 -7.38 -4.43 -4.49
CA TRP A 23 -6.38 -3.39 -4.36
C TRP A 23 -5.20 -3.93 -3.57
N SER A 24 -4.03 -3.35 -3.80
CA SER A 24 -2.88 -3.60 -2.95
C SER A 24 -1.91 -2.42 -2.95
N ILE A 25 -1.19 -2.27 -1.84
CA ILE A 25 -0.09 -1.33 -1.67
C ILE A 25 1.14 -2.16 -1.31
N GLY A 26 2.25 -1.94 -2.01
CA GLY A 26 3.51 -2.65 -1.77
C GLY A 26 4.57 -1.72 -1.20
N LEU A 27 5.24 -2.14 -0.13
CA LEU A 27 6.40 -1.46 0.46
C LEU A 27 7.58 -2.43 0.53
N ALA A 28 8.79 -1.93 0.28
CA ALA A 28 10.01 -2.70 0.46
C ALA A 28 10.62 -2.36 1.82
N VAL A 29 10.98 -3.39 2.58
CA VAL A 29 11.51 -3.29 3.94
C VAL A 29 12.84 -4.03 4.00
N ILE A 30 13.93 -3.37 4.38
CA ILE A 30 15.19 -4.08 4.64
C ILE A 30 15.12 -4.71 6.04
N SER A 31 15.64 -5.93 6.12
CA SER A 31 16.11 -6.56 7.36
C SER A 31 17.27 -7.49 6.99
N ASP A 32 18.38 -7.43 7.71
CA ASP A 32 19.57 -8.24 7.40
C ASP A 32 19.52 -9.66 7.99
N ALA A 33 18.42 -10.02 8.66
CA ALA A 33 18.22 -11.33 9.26
C ALA A 33 17.99 -12.45 8.22
N ALA A 34 18.34 -13.67 8.62
CA ALA A 34 17.74 -14.86 8.02
C ALA A 34 16.27 -14.92 8.40
N ILE A 35 15.38 -14.88 7.40
CA ILE A 35 13.94 -14.74 7.61
C ILE A 35 13.28 -16.09 7.42
N SER A 36 12.46 -16.51 8.39
CA SER A 36 11.58 -17.67 8.25
C SER A 36 10.13 -17.23 7.99
N PRO A 37 9.27 -18.09 7.42
CA PRO A 37 7.85 -17.81 7.26
C PRO A 37 7.17 -17.44 8.59
N ALA A 38 7.54 -18.13 9.69
CA ALA A 38 7.01 -17.85 11.01
C ALA A 38 7.40 -16.45 11.52
N ALA A 39 8.67 -16.05 11.33
CA ALA A 39 9.12 -14.72 11.71
C ALA A 39 8.40 -13.60 10.94
N LEU A 40 8.13 -13.82 9.64
CA LEU A 40 7.33 -12.89 8.83
C LEU A 40 5.91 -12.77 9.38
N THR A 41 5.24 -13.89 9.65
CA THR A 41 3.88 -13.86 10.22
C THR A 41 3.85 -13.16 11.57
N THR A 42 4.78 -13.45 12.48
CA THR A 42 4.85 -12.77 13.78
C THR A 42 5.06 -11.26 13.63
N TRP A 43 5.90 -10.83 12.69
CA TRP A 43 6.06 -9.41 12.40
C TRP A 43 4.77 -8.78 11.87
N LEU A 44 4.09 -9.44 10.92
CA LEU A 44 2.83 -8.98 10.37
C LEU A 44 1.72 -8.89 11.44
N ASP A 45 1.64 -9.88 12.33
CA ASP A 45 0.72 -9.87 13.47
C ASP A 45 0.98 -8.68 14.41
N GLY A 46 2.25 -8.30 14.57
CA GLY A 46 2.65 -7.15 15.39
C GLY A 46 2.22 -5.81 14.82
N ILE A 47 2.30 -5.62 13.49
CA ILE A 47 1.92 -4.36 12.83
C ILE A 47 0.44 -4.29 12.44
N ALA A 48 -0.27 -5.41 12.39
CA ALA A 48 -1.67 -5.48 11.96
C ALA A 48 -2.65 -4.58 12.75
N PRO A 49 -2.55 -4.46 14.09
CA PRO A 49 -3.43 -3.57 14.85
C PRO A 49 -3.33 -2.11 14.41
N ASP A 50 -2.13 -1.61 14.14
CA ASP A 50 -1.91 -0.22 13.74
C ASP A 50 -2.40 0.02 12.30
N VAL A 51 -2.13 -0.93 11.40
CA VAL A 51 -2.60 -0.87 10.01
C VAL A 51 -4.13 -0.88 9.95
N SER A 52 -4.78 -1.78 10.71
CA SER A 52 -6.25 -1.86 10.74
C SER A 52 -6.89 -0.63 11.37
N THR A 53 -6.29 -0.08 12.43
CA THR A 53 -6.75 1.16 13.07
C THR A 53 -6.71 2.31 12.07
N SER A 54 -5.58 2.54 11.40
CA SER A 54 -5.47 3.64 10.41
C SER A 54 -6.38 3.44 9.19
N PHE A 55 -6.59 2.19 8.74
CA PHE A 55 -7.46 1.90 7.60
C PHE A 55 -8.96 2.07 7.90
N SER A 56 -9.39 1.82 9.13
CA SER A 56 -10.81 1.91 9.52
C SER A 56 -11.21 3.26 10.12
N ASP A 57 -10.25 4.13 10.40
CA ASP A 57 -10.51 5.44 11.00
C ASP A 57 -11.31 6.34 10.03
N SER A 58 -12.55 6.63 10.39
CA SER A 58 -13.45 7.52 9.64
C SER A 58 -13.18 9.01 9.89
N THR A 59 -12.19 9.33 10.72
CA THR A 59 -11.72 10.68 11.00
C THR A 59 -10.34 10.97 10.42
N ASP A 60 -9.57 9.92 10.07
CA ASP A 60 -8.28 10.04 9.41
C ASP A 60 -8.40 9.88 7.88
N GLY A 61 -7.57 10.61 7.15
CA GLY A 61 -7.68 10.71 5.70
C GLY A 61 -7.48 9.37 5.00
N TRP A 62 -6.63 8.46 5.51
CA TRP A 62 -6.46 7.15 4.87
C TRP A 62 -7.76 6.32 4.93
N GLY A 63 -8.37 6.16 6.10
CA GLY A 63 -9.63 5.42 6.22
C GLY A 63 -10.79 6.09 5.45
N LEU A 64 -10.80 7.42 5.35
CA LEU A 64 -11.76 8.17 4.53
C LEU A 64 -11.60 7.97 3.01
N MET A 65 -10.44 7.52 2.52
CA MET A 65 -10.27 7.28 1.09
C MET A 65 -10.88 5.95 0.61
N ALA A 66 -11.05 4.99 1.51
CA ALA A 66 -11.65 3.69 1.22
C ALA A 66 -13.13 3.71 1.58
N ALA A 67 -14.01 3.36 0.64
CA ALA A 67 -15.44 3.25 0.93
C ALA A 67 -15.72 2.12 1.94
N GLY A 68 -16.88 2.15 2.61
CA GLY A 68 -17.27 1.08 3.54
C GLY A 68 -17.32 -0.33 2.95
N GLY A 69 -17.47 -0.48 1.63
CA GLY A 69 -17.36 -1.77 0.95
C GLY A 69 -15.92 -2.18 0.60
N THR A 70 -14.96 -1.26 0.67
CA THR A 70 -13.55 -1.48 0.38
C THR A 70 -12.87 -1.98 1.64
N THR A 71 -12.35 -3.20 1.57
CA THR A 71 -11.84 -3.91 2.74
C THR A 71 -10.34 -4.14 2.65
N LEU A 72 -9.69 -4.16 3.80
CA LEU A 72 -8.37 -4.71 4.01
C LEU A 72 -8.54 -6.15 4.53
N ASP A 73 -8.12 -7.13 3.74
CA ASP A 73 -8.36 -8.55 4.00
C ASP A 73 -7.14 -9.21 4.66
N ALA A 74 -5.94 -8.83 4.22
CA ALA A 74 -4.70 -9.43 4.69
C ALA A 74 -3.49 -8.50 4.53
N LEU A 75 -2.47 -8.80 5.33
CA LEU A 75 -1.10 -8.36 5.13
C LEU A 75 -0.27 -9.56 4.66
N THR A 76 0.57 -9.38 3.65
CA THR A 76 1.45 -10.45 3.15
C THR A 76 2.86 -9.92 3.03
N ALA A 77 3.82 -10.68 3.54
CA ALA A 77 5.23 -10.37 3.42
C ALA A 77 5.92 -11.46 2.59
N TYR A 78 6.74 -11.05 1.63
CA TYR A 78 7.56 -11.94 0.82
C TYR A 78 9.03 -11.64 1.06
N HIS A 79 9.82 -12.63 1.48
CA HIS A 79 11.26 -12.47 1.65
C HIS A 79 12.00 -12.75 0.34
N TYR A 80 12.87 -11.83 -0.05
CA TYR A 80 13.77 -11.96 -1.18
C TYR A 80 15.22 -11.89 -0.68
N PRO A 81 15.99 -12.99 -0.74
CA PRO A 81 17.40 -12.97 -0.42
C PRO A 81 18.21 -12.05 -1.34
N ALA A 82 19.37 -11.60 -0.86
CA ALA A 82 20.31 -10.84 -1.68
C ALA A 82 20.72 -11.64 -2.93
N GLY A 83 20.68 -10.99 -4.10
CA GLY A 83 20.97 -11.61 -5.39
C GLY A 83 19.83 -12.45 -5.96
N SER A 84 18.71 -12.62 -5.25
CA SER A 84 17.56 -13.38 -5.74
C SER A 84 16.58 -12.50 -6.52
N ASP A 85 15.92 -13.09 -7.51
CA ASP A 85 14.78 -12.52 -8.23
C ASP A 85 13.42 -13.14 -7.82
N SER A 86 13.46 -14.16 -6.96
CA SER A 86 12.31 -14.90 -6.46
C SER A 86 12.24 -14.86 -4.93
N ALA A 87 11.01 -14.87 -4.41
CA ALA A 87 10.78 -14.93 -2.98
C ALA A 87 11.05 -16.35 -2.49
N THR A 88 11.81 -16.51 -1.40
CA THR A 88 12.06 -17.83 -0.79
C THR A 88 11.07 -18.17 0.30
N ASP A 89 10.53 -17.15 0.97
CA ASP A 89 9.66 -17.31 2.12
C ASP A 89 8.49 -16.32 2.05
N MET A 90 7.38 -16.70 2.67
CA MET A 90 6.16 -15.89 2.73
C MET A 90 5.52 -16.02 4.11
N GLY A 91 5.15 -14.89 4.71
CA GLY A 91 4.28 -14.82 5.87
C GLY A 91 2.99 -14.08 5.53
N GLN A 92 1.92 -14.38 6.25
CA GLN A 92 0.62 -13.73 6.04
C GLN A 92 -0.11 -13.55 7.36
N HIS A 93 -0.61 -12.33 7.58
CA HIS A 93 -1.63 -12.04 8.57
C HIS A 93 -2.97 -11.89 7.83
N THR A 94 -3.98 -12.65 8.23
CA THR A 94 -5.33 -12.55 7.69
C THR A 94 -6.25 -12.03 8.77
N TYR A 95 -6.98 -10.94 8.49
CA TYR A 95 -7.95 -10.42 9.43
C TYR A 95 -9.13 -11.38 9.51
N GLY A 96 -9.51 -11.80 10.73
CA GLY A 96 -10.65 -12.72 10.93
C GLY A 96 -11.97 -12.16 10.39
N THR A 97 -12.14 -10.84 10.46
CA THR A 97 -13.16 -10.08 9.74
C THR A 97 -12.45 -9.01 8.92
N PRO A 98 -12.68 -8.91 7.59
CA PRO A 98 -12.09 -7.87 6.77
C PRO A 98 -12.35 -6.47 7.34
N VAL A 99 -11.31 -5.64 7.39
CA VAL A 99 -11.39 -4.30 7.96
C VAL A 99 -11.99 -3.38 6.90
N ALA A 100 -13.19 -2.86 7.12
CA ALA A 100 -13.86 -1.95 6.20
C ALA A 100 -13.25 -0.54 6.25
N GLY A 101 -13.25 0.16 5.12
CA GLY A 101 -12.91 1.58 5.04
C GLY A 101 -13.94 2.47 5.75
N GLY A 102 -13.52 3.68 6.11
CA GLY A 102 -14.34 4.68 6.82
C GLY A 102 -15.01 5.72 5.91
N GLY A 103 -14.70 5.72 4.61
CA GLY A 103 -15.18 6.70 3.64
C GLY A 103 -16.64 6.53 3.24
N ALA A 104 -17.32 7.67 3.03
CA ALA A 104 -18.72 7.74 2.61
C ALA A 104 -18.91 8.10 1.12
N GLY A 105 -17.81 8.38 0.40
CA GLY A 105 -17.84 8.67 -1.03
C GLY A 105 -18.21 7.45 -1.88
N ASN A 106 -18.49 7.72 -3.15
CA ASN A 106 -18.93 6.72 -4.14
C ASN A 106 -18.17 6.87 -5.47
N ALA A 107 -16.89 7.22 -5.40
CA ALA A 107 -16.08 7.28 -6.61
C ALA A 107 -15.97 5.89 -7.25
N PRO A 108 -15.75 5.80 -8.57
CA PRO A 108 -15.43 4.53 -9.20
C PRO A 108 -14.22 3.85 -8.54
N THR A 109 -14.25 2.51 -8.45
CA THR A 109 -13.20 1.63 -7.87
C THR A 109 -11.81 1.81 -8.48
N LEU A 110 -11.76 2.41 -9.67
CA LEU A 110 -10.55 2.71 -10.43
C LEU A 110 -9.84 3.99 -9.96
N VAL A 111 -10.54 4.84 -9.21
CA VAL A 111 -9.98 6.08 -8.67
C VAL A 111 -9.02 5.76 -7.53
N ALA A 112 -7.85 6.35 -7.58
CA ALA A 112 -6.81 6.19 -6.58
C ALA A 112 -6.15 7.53 -6.24
N CYS A 113 -5.63 7.61 -5.03
CA CYS A 113 -4.75 8.68 -4.61
C CYS A 113 -3.29 8.26 -4.75
N CYS A 114 -2.51 9.04 -5.50
CA CYS A 114 -1.09 8.77 -5.71
C CYS A 114 -0.29 9.31 -4.53
N VAL A 115 0.41 8.40 -3.85
CA VAL A 115 1.32 8.70 -2.75
C VAL A 115 2.75 8.54 -3.25
N SER A 116 3.47 9.64 -3.36
CA SER A 116 4.90 9.67 -3.73
C SER A 116 5.78 9.49 -2.51
N LEU A 117 6.67 8.51 -2.56
CA LEU A 117 7.63 8.16 -1.53
C LEU A 117 8.99 8.74 -1.93
N LEU A 118 9.48 9.73 -1.18
CA LEU A 118 10.67 10.51 -1.55
C LEU A 118 11.84 10.17 -0.63
N THR A 119 13.02 10.03 -1.24
CA THR A 119 14.28 9.78 -0.53
C THR A 119 15.21 11.00 -0.65
N ALA A 120 16.39 10.94 -0.05
CA ALA A 120 17.44 11.96 -0.26
C ALA A 120 18.05 11.92 -1.66
N LEU A 121 17.91 10.82 -2.41
CA LEU A 121 18.51 10.69 -3.73
C LEU A 121 17.70 11.48 -4.78
N PRO A 122 18.36 12.35 -5.57
CA PRO A 122 17.69 13.04 -6.65
C PRO A 122 17.32 12.08 -7.78
N GLY A 123 16.32 12.47 -8.58
CA GLY A 123 15.91 11.75 -9.79
C GLY A 123 14.82 10.69 -9.58
N ARG A 124 14.51 9.97 -10.67
CA ARG A 124 13.40 9.01 -10.71
C ARG A 124 13.66 7.72 -9.92
N HIS A 125 14.92 7.32 -9.81
CA HIS A 125 15.31 6.08 -9.11
C HIS A 125 15.26 6.19 -7.59
N GLY A 126 15.35 7.41 -7.04
CA GLY A 126 15.20 7.69 -5.61
C GLY A 126 13.75 7.94 -5.16
N ARG A 127 12.75 7.62 -5.99
CA ARG A 127 11.35 7.91 -5.70
C ARG A 127 10.47 6.69 -5.96
N GLY A 128 9.62 6.38 -4.99
CA GLY A 128 8.55 5.39 -5.11
C GLY A 128 7.20 6.04 -5.34
N ARG A 129 6.22 5.26 -5.83
CA ARG A 129 4.81 5.64 -5.84
C ARG A 129 3.96 4.47 -5.38
N SER A 130 2.98 4.78 -4.55
CA SER A 130 1.93 3.88 -4.08
C SER A 130 0.58 4.48 -4.44
N TYR A 131 -0.42 3.61 -4.63
CA TYR A 131 -1.76 4.02 -5.04
C TYR A 131 -2.78 3.52 -4.03
N VAL A 132 -3.29 4.45 -3.22
CA VAL A 132 -4.33 4.16 -2.21
C VAL A 132 -5.68 4.17 -2.91
N PRO A 133 -6.62 3.24 -2.62
CA PRO A 133 -8.00 3.34 -3.10
C PRO A 133 -8.58 4.72 -2.81
N GLY A 134 -9.36 5.29 -3.72
CA GLY A 134 -9.99 6.60 -3.55
C GLY A 134 -11.49 6.57 -3.80
N ASP A 135 -12.12 5.40 -3.65
CA ASP A 135 -13.54 5.17 -3.90
C ASP A 135 -14.45 5.69 -2.78
N GLY A 136 -13.93 5.81 -1.56
CA GLY A 136 -14.61 6.44 -0.41
C GLY A 136 -14.43 7.96 -0.33
N ALA A 137 -13.63 8.55 -1.22
CA ALA A 137 -13.31 9.96 -1.16
C ALA A 137 -14.43 10.86 -1.69
N THR A 138 -14.58 12.04 -1.08
CA THR A 138 -15.45 13.12 -1.60
C THR A 138 -14.61 14.13 -2.38
N PHE A 139 -15.07 14.50 -3.57
CA PHE A 139 -14.39 15.46 -4.43
C PHE A 139 -14.96 16.87 -4.27
N THR A 140 -14.09 17.87 -4.33
CA THR A 140 -14.46 19.28 -4.48
C THR A 140 -13.71 19.82 -5.69
N ASN A 141 -14.42 20.41 -6.65
CA ASN A 141 -13.85 20.89 -7.91
C ASN A 141 -13.00 19.81 -8.63
N HIS A 142 -13.51 18.57 -8.66
CA HIS A 142 -12.85 17.39 -9.26
C HIS A 142 -11.49 17.02 -8.64
N GLN A 143 -11.20 17.46 -7.42
CA GLN A 143 -9.98 17.14 -6.69
C GLN A 143 -10.30 16.56 -5.31
N PHE A 144 -9.36 15.80 -4.75
CA PHE A 144 -9.40 15.46 -3.33
C PHE A 144 -9.29 16.73 -2.48
N SER A 145 -10.04 16.80 -1.39
CA SER A 145 -9.96 17.95 -0.47
C SER A 145 -8.58 18.01 0.20
N ALA A 146 -8.16 19.20 0.62
CA ALA A 146 -6.89 19.39 1.31
C ALA A 146 -6.80 18.56 2.61
N ALA A 147 -7.92 18.37 3.30
CA ALA A 147 -8.00 17.53 4.49
C ALA A 147 -7.72 16.05 4.17
N LEU A 148 -8.33 15.51 3.10
CA LEU A 148 -8.08 14.13 2.66
C LEU A 148 -6.62 13.94 2.27
N VAL A 149 -6.07 14.84 1.45
CA VAL A 149 -4.65 14.78 1.03
C VAL A 149 -3.71 14.80 2.24
N THR A 150 -3.99 15.63 3.23
CA THR A 150 -3.20 15.72 4.47
C THR A 150 -3.30 14.46 5.30
N GLY A 151 -4.50 13.92 5.49
CA GLY A 151 -4.69 12.70 6.26
C GLY A 151 -4.08 11.46 5.57
N VAL A 152 -4.17 11.34 4.24
CA VAL A 152 -3.46 10.27 3.51
C VAL A 152 -1.95 10.39 3.66
N ALA A 153 -1.40 11.62 3.63
CA ALA A 153 0.02 11.84 3.84
C ALA A 153 0.47 11.45 5.25
N ASN A 154 -0.34 11.81 6.27
CA ASN A 154 -0.10 11.45 7.66
C ASN A 154 -0.23 9.93 7.88
N GLY A 155 -1.31 9.29 7.44
CA GLY A 155 -1.52 7.86 7.60
C GLY A 155 -0.42 7.01 6.92
N MET A 156 0.04 7.40 5.72
CA MET A 156 1.19 6.73 5.09
C MET A 156 2.50 6.99 5.85
N ARG A 157 2.74 8.20 6.36
CA ARG A 157 3.91 8.47 7.20
C ARG A 157 3.86 7.59 8.45
N ASP A 158 2.73 7.57 9.14
CA ASP A 158 2.56 6.84 10.38
C ASP A 158 2.74 5.34 10.12
N LEU A 159 2.19 4.78 9.03
CA LEU A 159 2.50 3.40 8.61
C LEU A 159 4.01 3.14 8.49
N ILE A 160 4.71 4.02 7.78
CA ILE A 160 6.15 3.89 7.57
C ILE A 160 6.90 3.97 8.91
N ASP A 161 6.50 4.87 9.80
CA ASP A 161 7.10 5.04 11.12
C ASP A 161 6.85 3.82 12.03
N HIS A 162 5.64 3.24 12.01
CA HIS A 162 5.34 2.00 12.74
C HIS A 162 6.18 0.82 12.21
N ILE A 163 6.31 0.69 10.89
CA ILE A 163 7.17 -0.34 10.30
C ILE A 163 8.62 -0.10 10.71
N ASN A 164 9.12 1.14 10.63
CA ASN A 164 10.50 1.47 11.01
C ASN A 164 10.77 1.28 12.52
N GLY A 165 9.74 1.41 13.37
CA GLY A 165 9.80 1.12 14.80
C GLY A 165 9.68 -0.37 15.16
N SER A 166 9.38 -1.22 14.17
CA SER A 166 9.23 -2.67 14.37
C SER A 166 10.53 -3.44 14.09
N SER A 167 10.55 -4.72 14.47
CA SER A 167 11.67 -5.62 14.18
C SER A 167 11.20 -6.91 13.52
N ILE A 168 11.99 -7.45 12.59
CA ILE A 168 11.75 -8.73 11.91
C ILE A 168 12.87 -9.68 12.30
N ALA A 169 12.54 -10.78 12.97
CA ALA A 169 13.53 -11.73 13.50
C ALA A 169 14.62 -11.08 14.39
N GLY A 170 14.27 -10.02 15.12
CA GLY A 170 15.19 -9.29 16.00
C GLY A 170 15.98 -8.16 15.34
N GLU A 171 15.91 -8.02 14.02
CA GLU A 171 16.55 -6.93 13.28
C GLU A 171 15.59 -5.77 13.05
N SER A 172 16.08 -4.53 13.11
CA SER A 172 15.25 -3.35 12.86
C SER A 172 14.75 -3.33 11.42
N ALA A 173 13.46 -3.11 11.24
CA ALA A 173 12.87 -2.92 9.92
C ALA A 173 13.16 -1.51 9.41
N THR A 174 13.41 -1.35 8.10
CA THR A 174 13.51 -0.03 7.48
C THR A 174 12.82 0.00 6.13
N VAL A 175 11.82 0.87 5.97
CA VAL A 175 11.12 1.04 4.69
C VAL A 175 11.97 1.85 3.71
N VAL A 176 12.16 1.30 2.52
CA VAL A 176 13.03 1.86 1.48
C VAL A 176 12.34 1.93 0.13
N VAL A 177 12.88 2.78 -0.75
CA VAL A 177 12.54 2.70 -2.18
C VAL A 177 13.38 1.59 -2.81
N GLY A 178 12.71 0.64 -3.47
CA GLY A 178 13.35 -0.51 -4.12
C GLY A 178 14.20 -0.15 -5.33
N ALA A 179 15.38 0.43 -5.09
CA ALA A 179 16.39 0.75 -6.10
C ALA A 179 17.36 -0.42 -6.30
N ALA A 180 17.88 -0.60 -7.52
CA ALA A 180 18.90 -1.61 -7.84
C ALA A 180 20.32 -1.10 -7.48
N ILE A 181 20.50 -0.68 -6.22
CA ILE A 181 21.77 -0.20 -5.68
C ILE A 181 22.12 -0.98 -4.41
N ALA A 182 23.39 -1.01 -4.01
CA ALA A 182 23.86 -1.78 -2.85
C ALA A 182 23.09 -1.47 -1.56
N THR A 183 22.80 -0.19 -1.32
CA THR A 183 22.09 0.28 -0.12
C THR A 183 20.89 1.11 -0.57
N PRO A 184 19.67 0.55 -0.58
CA PRO A 184 18.50 1.29 -1.03
C PRO A 184 18.19 2.41 -0.04
N PRO A 185 17.82 3.60 -0.52
CA PRO A 185 17.68 4.76 0.34
C PRO A 185 16.39 4.67 1.17
N PRO A 186 16.42 5.05 2.45
CA PRO A 186 15.21 5.15 3.27
C PRO A 186 14.27 6.22 2.73
N ILE A 187 12.96 5.98 2.91
CA ILE A 187 11.95 6.99 2.62
C ILE A 187 12.03 8.07 3.70
N LEU A 188 12.17 9.32 3.29
CA LEU A 188 12.31 10.46 4.20
C LEU A 188 11.08 11.38 4.20
N ARG A 189 10.31 11.38 3.10
CA ARG A 189 9.13 12.24 2.96
C ARG A 189 8.05 11.52 2.17
N VAL A 190 6.82 11.72 2.60
CA VAL A 190 5.63 11.36 1.86
C VAL A 190 5.06 12.62 1.20
N ARG A 191 4.68 12.52 -0.08
CA ARG A 191 3.98 13.59 -0.78
C ARG A 191 2.74 13.02 -1.44
N VAL A 192 1.62 13.70 -1.26
CA VAL A 192 0.33 13.34 -1.85
C VAL A 192 -0.12 14.48 -2.76
N ASP A 193 -0.72 14.15 -3.90
CA ASP A 193 -1.34 15.10 -4.83
C ASP A 193 -2.87 15.07 -4.67
N SER A 194 -3.53 16.21 -4.87
CA SER A 194 -4.99 16.31 -4.85
C SER A 194 -5.65 15.79 -6.13
N LEU A 195 -4.88 15.61 -7.20
CA LEU A 195 -5.39 15.07 -8.46
C LEU A 195 -5.74 13.57 -8.31
N PRO A 196 -6.99 13.16 -8.61
CA PRO A 196 -7.32 11.75 -8.70
C PRO A 196 -6.57 11.10 -9.86
N ASP A 197 -6.01 9.92 -9.60
CA ASP A 197 -5.42 9.06 -10.61
C ASP A 197 -6.40 7.92 -10.94
N VAL A 198 -6.40 7.47 -12.19
CA VAL A 198 -7.20 6.33 -12.63
C VAL A 198 -6.27 5.16 -12.89
N GLN A 199 -6.41 4.11 -12.11
CA GLN A 199 -5.65 2.88 -12.29
C GLN A 199 -6.27 2.03 -13.40
N HIS A 200 -6.05 2.41 -14.67
CA HIS A 200 -6.58 1.68 -15.83
C HIS A 200 -6.22 0.19 -15.87
N ARG A 201 -5.11 -0.22 -15.24
CA ARG A 201 -4.77 -1.64 -15.08
C ARG A 201 -5.77 -2.42 -14.22
N ARG A 202 -6.55 -1.75 -13.36
CA ARG A 202 -7.69 -2.33 -12.64
C ARG A 202 -8.92 -2.47 -13.56
N ALA A 203 -9.13 -1.54 -14.50
CA ALA A 203 -10.25 -1.60 -15.44
C ALA A 203 -10.20 -2.88 -16.30
N ASN A 204 -9.01 -3.34 -16.66
CA ASN A 204 -8.83 -4.61 -17.39
C ASN A 204 -9.25 -5.87 -16.60
N LYS A 205 -9.46 -5.75 -15.28
CA LYS A 205 -9.92 -6.85 -14.42
C LYS A 205 -11.42 -6.78 -14.13
N GLU A 206 -12.07 -5.69 -14.53
CA GLU A 206 -13.50 -5.50 -14.38
C GLU A 206 -14.20 -6.05 -15.63
N VAL A 207 -15.28 -6.81 -15.42
CA VAL A 207 -16.11 -7.34 -16.51
C VAL A 207 -17.29 -6.38 -16.67
N ALA A 208 -17.51 -5.90 -17.90
CA ALA A 208 -18.66 -5.06 -18.19
C ALA A 208 -19.96 -5.80 -17.85
N THR A 209 -20.77 -5.22 -16.98
CA THR A 209 -22.05 -5.78 -16.54
C THR A 209 -23.18 -5.53 -17.55
N THR A 210 -23.02 -4.58 -18.45
CA THR A 210 -23.97 -4.28 -19.52
C THR A 210 -23.21 -3.88 -20.78
N VAL A 211 -23.52 -4.54 -21.90
CA VAL A 211 -23.00 -4.20 -23.23
C VAL A 211 -24.20 -3.94 -24.12
N HIS A 212 -24.30 -2.74 -24.69
CA HIS A 212 -25.34 -2.41 -25.65
C HIS A 212 -24.75 -2.46 -27.07
N THR A 213 -25.39 -3.22 -27.94
CA THR A 213 -25.07 -3.27 -29.37
C THR A 213 -26.25 -2.67 -30.13
N SER A 214 -25.99 -1.61 -30.89
CA SER A 214 -26.95 -1.06 -31.84
C SER A 214 -26.47 -1.40 -33.25
N THR A 215 -27.37 -1.94 -34.07
CA THR A 215 -27.12 -2.21 -35.48
C THR A 215 -27.52 -1.00 -36.32
N VAL A 216 -26.67 -0.62 -37.27
CA VAL A 216 -27.00 0.33 -38.34
C VAL A 216 -27.76 -0.38 -39.45
#